data_AF-A0A485KQ66-F1
#
_entry.id   AF-A0A485KQ66-F1
#
_cell.length_a   1.000
_cell.length_b   1.000
_cell.length_c   1.000
_cell.angle_alpha   90.00
_cell.angle_beta   90.00
_cell.angle_gamma   90.00
#
_symmetry.space_group_name_H-M   'P 1'
#
loop_
_entity.id
_entity.type
_entity.pdbx_description
1 polymer ?
#
loop_
_entity_poly.entity_id
_entity_poly.type
_entity_poly.pdbx_seq_one_letter_code
_entity_poly.pdbx_strand_id
1 'polypeptide(L)'
;MEKESAVQRSVRPSTTPPDKPPMDTMQQVDSLRRHIGGAVSSLSSNIDDNLMLFRWGCFATMIGCAYISIRSSGLLTRYTSVDALPVGVPITARVLGQSAKDPSTLYVYHTPWIRRVLFKETLPRSFEVSGLLTDKSSLLAVRPYGVDMQDDAKRWLYLDFVAARRYVTVELLYRPPVNPDHDDQESVATTGAACAISTPKNIFFNSDMAETAVSRGIAKCREEPEFDWAKPNMRCVVIVVTVVTVVTVVFVVQRPLHPAPRKAN
;
A
#
# COMPACT_ATOMS: atom_id res chain seq x y z
N MET A 1 8.85 39.53 60.10
CA MET A 1 9.73 40.57 60.65
C MET A 1 10.95 39.84 61.19
N GLU A 2 11.95 39.57 60.37
CA GLU A 2 13.26 39.12 60.83
C GLU A 2 14.26 39.46 59.73
N LYS A 3 15.24 40.27 60.10
CA LYS A 3 16.25 40.87 59.24
C LYS A 3 17.49 39.98 59.30
N GLU A 4 17.83 39.29 58.22
CA GLU A 4 19.16 38.70 58.07
C GLU A 4 20.05 39.64 57.26
N SER A 5 21.03 40.20 57.97
CA SER A 5 22.09 41.07 57.48
C SER A 5 23.06 40.28 56.59
N ALA A 6 23.06 40.57 55.29
CA ALA A 6 24.06 40.08 54.36
C ALA A 6 25.38 40.85 54.56
N VAL A 7 26.40 40.17 55.09
CA VAL A 7 27.79 40.65 55.16
C VAL A 7 28.42 40.55 53.78
N GLN A 8 28.59 41.71 53.14
CA GLN A 8 29.21 41.87 51.84
C GLN A 8 30.74 41.86 51.99
N ARG A 9 31.37 40.68 51.86
CA ARG A 9 32.83 40.56 51.76
C ARG A 9 33.29 40.87 50.33
N SER A 10 33.74 42.11 50.15
CA SER A 10 34.50 42.59 48.99
C SER A 10 35.84 41.87 48.89
N VAL A 11 35.92 40.81 48.07
CA VAL A 11 37.18 40.17 47.68
C VAL A 11 37.82 40.99 46.57
N ARG A 12 38.98 41.61 46.86
CA ARG A 12 39.80 42.29 45.85
C ARG A 12 40.35 41.27 44.85
N PRO A 13 40.26 41.51 43.53
CA PRO A 13 40.97 40.69 42.56
C PRO A 13 42.47 41.03 42.64
N SER A 14 43.29 40.11 43.14
CA SER A 14 44.74 40.21 42.99
C SER A 14 45.09 39.85 41.54
N THR A 15 45.34 40.86 40.72
CA THR A 15 46.02 40.72 39.43
C THR A 15 47.48 40.39 39.66
N THR A 16 47.79 39.11 39.83
CA THR A 16 49.11 38.55 39.53
C THR A 16 49.12 38.14 38.06
N PRO A 17 50.12 38.56 37.26
CA PRO A 17 50.25 38.09 35.88
C PRO A 17 50.48 36.58 35.89
N PRO A 18 49.81 35.80 35.02
CA PRO A 18 50.05 34.37 34.96
C PRO A 18 51.47 34.14 34.44
N ASP A 19 52.29 33.49 35.26
CA ASP A 19 53.57 32.93 34.83
C ASP A 19 53.33 32.10 33.57
N LYS A 20 53.99 32.50 32.48
CA LYS A 20 53.93 31.78 31.21
C LYS A 20 54.44 30.35 31.48
N PRO A 21 53.60 29.31 31.29
CA PRO A 21 54.08 27.95 31.43
C PRO A 21 55.20 27.70 30.41
N PRO A 22 56.19 26.86 30.75
CA PRO A 22 57.30 26.55 29.87
C PRO A 22 56.79 26.04 28.51
N MET A 23 57.25 26.68 27.43
CA MET A 23 56.73 26.56 26.06
C MET A 23 56.66 25.09 25.56
N ASP A 24 57.53 24.23 26.08
CA ASP A 24 57.63 22.82 25.71
C ASP A 24 56.49 21.96 26.28
N THR A 25 55.98 22.29 27.47
CA THR A 25 54.83 21.58 28.05
C THR A 25 53.52 21.89 27.32
N MET A 26 53.38 23.10 26.78
CA MET A 26 52.18 23.53 26.08
C MET A 26 52.04 22.83 24.72
N GLN A 27 53.15 22.60 24.01
CA GLN A 27 53.16 21.85 22.74
C GLN A 27 52.83 20.35 22.94
N GLN A 28 53.28 19.74 24.05
CA GLN A 28 52.92 18.36 24.36
C GLN A 28 51.43 18.21 24.66
N VAL A 29 50.83 19.13 25.42
CA VAL A 29 49.40 19.10 25.72
C VAL A 29 48.55 19.28 24.45
N ASP A 30 48.94 20.17 23.54
CA ASP A 30 48.22 20.39 22.29
C ASP A 30 48.31 19.20 21.32
N SER A 31 49.47 18.53 21.24
CA SER A 31 49.64 17.33 20.42
C SER A 31 48.84 16.14 20.96
N LEU A 32 48.80 15.97 22.28
CA LEU A 32 47.98 14.96 22.96
C LEU A 32 46.49 15.23 22.75
N ARG A 33 46.05 16.49 22.85
CA ARG A 33 44.65 16.88 22.63
C ARG A 33 44.20 16.63 21.19
N ARG A 34 45.07 16.85 20.21
CA ARG A 34 44.80 16.51 18.80
C ARG A 34 44.75 15.01 18.56
N HIS A 35 45.64 14.23 19.18
CA HIS A 35 45.61 12.77 19.08
C HIS A 35 44.35 12.16 19.72
N ILE A 36 43.99 12.61 20.91
CA ILE A 36 42.77 12.18 21.59
C ILE A 36 41.53 12.62 20.81
N GLY A 37 41.52 13.86 20.30
CA GLY A 37 40.43 14.36 19.46
C GLY A 37 40.24 13.52 18.19
N GLY A 38 41.32 13.18 17.50
CA GLY A 38 41.29 12.32 16.31
C GLY A 38 40.82 10.89 16.59
N ALA A 39 41.28 10.31 17.70
CA ALA A 39 40.86 8.97 18.13
C ALA A 39 39.39 8.92 18.55
N VAL A 40 38.87 9.96 19.22
CA VAL A 40 37.46 10.05 19.60
C VAL A 40 36.58 10.27 18.37
N SER A 41 37.01 11.10 17.41
CA SER A 41 36.24 11.29 16.18
C SER A 41 36.17 10.03 15.32
N SER A 42 37.26 9.26 15.22
CA SER A 42 37.27 8.02 14.45
C SER A 42 36.50 6.88 15.13
N LEU A 43 36.46 6.87 16.46
CA LEU A 43 35.61 5.95 17.21
C LEU A 43 34.13 6.31 17.05
N SER A 44 33.78 7.61 17.10
CA SER A 44 32.41 8.09 16.87
C SER A 44 31.92 7.74 15.47
N SER A 45 32.72 7.99 14.43
CA SER A 45 32.32 7.68 13.05
C SER A 45 32.11 6.18 12.83
N ASN A 46 32.97 5.33 13.40
CA ASN A 46 32.79 3.88 13.34
C ASN A 46 31.53 3.41 14.08
N ILE A 47 31.17 4.02 15.21
CA ILE A 47 29.94 3.69 15.94
C ILE A 47 28.71 4.10 15.12
N ASP A 48 28.73 5.30 14.53
CA ASP A 48 27.63 5.81 13.72
C ASP A 48 27.41 4.97 12.45
N ASP A 49 28.48 4.53 11.79
CA ASP A 49 28.41 3.65 10.61
C ASP A 49 27.85 2.26 10.96
N ASN A 50 28.30 1.67 12.06
CA ASN A 50 27.78 0.39 12.54
C ASN A 50 26.30 0.49 12.97
N LEU A 51 25.91 1.63 13.55
CA LEU A 51 24.52 1.88 13.94
C LEU A 51 23.62 2.08 12.73
N MET A 52 24.10 2.77 11.69
CA MET A 52 23.38 2.87 10.41
C MET A 52 23.20 1.50 9.76
N LEU A 53 24.26 0.69 9.72
CA LEU A 53 24.21 -0.65 9.13
C LEU A 53 23.23 -1.56 9.89
N PHE A 54 23.20 -1.47 11.22
CA PHE A 54 22.21 -2.17 12.04
C PHE A 54 20.77 -1.70 11.75
N ARG A 55 20.55 -0.39 11.62
CA ARG A 55 19.21 0.16 11.28
C ARG A 55 18.73 -0.34 9.91
N TRP A 56 19.59 -0.28 8.90
CA TRP A 56 19.29 -0.80 7.57
C TRP A 56 19.03 -2.30 7.58
N GLY A 57 19.83 -3.05 8.36
CA GLY A 57 19.61 -4.48 8.59
C GLY A 57 18.22 -4.77 9.15
N CYS A 58 17.82 -4.09 10.22
CA CYS A 58 16.48 -4.24 10.80
C CYS A 58 15.36 -3.86 9.82
N PHE A 59 15.52 -2.76 9.07
CA PHE A 59 14.54 -2.37 8.05
C PHE A 59 14.38 -3.44 6.97
N ALA A 60 15.50 -3.98 6.46
CA ALA A 60 15.48 -5.05 5.47
C ALA A 60 14.79 -6.32 6.02
N THR A 61 15.07 -6.69 7.28
CA THR A 61 14.42 -7.85 7.92
C THR A 61 12.92 -7.61 8.10
N MET A 62 12.48 -6.42 8.55
CA MET A 62 11.06 -6.11 8.69
C MET A 62 10.31 -6.17 7.34
N ILE A 63 10.90 -5.61 6.28
CA ILE A 63 10.34 -5.68 4.92
C ILE A 63 10.27 -7.14 4.45
N GLY A 64 11.33 -7.93 4.72
CA GLY A 64 11.37 -9.36 4.41
C GLY A 64 10.27 -10.16 5.14
N CYS A 65 10.10 -9.95 6.44
CA CYS A 65 9.04 -10.59 7.24
C CYS A 65 7.64 -10.19 6.75
N ALA A 66 7.42 -8.92 6.43
CA ALA A 66 6.16 -8.45 5.87
C ALA A 66 5.87 -9.10 4.51
N TYR A 67 6.87 -9.16 3.62
CA TYR A 67 6.75 -9.82 2.32
C TYR A 67 6.42 -11.31 2.45
N ILE A 68 7.14 -12.04 3.31
CA ILE A 68 6.90 -13.47 3.54
C ILE A 68 5.49 -13.68 4.11
N SER A 69 5.03 -12.83 5.03
CA SER A 69 3.69 -12.90 5.62
C SER A 69 2.58 -12.63 4.58
N ILE A 70 2.78 -11.63 3.71
CA ILE A 70 1.84 -11.34 2.61
C ILE A 70 1.81 -12.50 1.62
N ARG A 71 2.97 -13.08 1.30
CA ARG A 71 3.07 -14.23 0.40
C ARG A 71 2.44 -15.50 0.98
N SER A 72 2.67 -15.79 2.26
CA SER A 72 2.19 -17.01 2.92
C SER A 72 0.71 -16.95 3.30
N SER A 73 0.15 -15.77 3.54
CA SER A 73 -1.28 -15.59 3.90
C SER A 73 -2.26 -15.87 2.75
N GLY A 74 -1.76 -16.08 1.52
CA GLY A 74 -2.58 -16.25 0.33
C GLY A 74 -3.40 -14.99 -0.02
N LEU A 75 -3.13 -13.84 0.62
CA LEU A 75 -3.81 -12.57 0.32
C LEU A 75 -3.65 -12.16 -1.15
N LEU A 76 -2.55 -12.56 -1.78
CA LEU A 76 -2.30 -12.35 -3.20
C LEU A 76 -3.14 -13.25 -4.12
N THR A 77 -3.65 -14.37 -3.61
CA THR A 77 -4.45 -15.34 -4.36
C THR A 77 -5.93 -15.35 -3.94
N ARG A 78 -6.32 -14.63 -2.88
CA ARG A 78 -7.69 -14.67 -2.34
C ARG A 78 -8.76 -14.06 -3.24
N TYR A 79 -8.43 -13.27 -4.25
CA TYR A 79 -9.43 -12.63 -5.12
C TYR A 79 -9.50 -13.27 -6.52
N THR A 80 -9.27 -14.58 -6.60
CA THR A 80 -9.36 -15.32 -7.88
C THR A 80 -10.77 -15.75 -8.23
N SER A 81 -11.69 -15.82 -7.27
CA SER A 81 -13.10 -16.18 -7.50
C SER A 81 -14.05 -15.04 -7.12
N VAL A 82 -15.21 -15.02 -7.78
CA VAL A 82 -16.30 -14.06 -7.50
C VAL A 82 -16.77 -14.19 -6.06
N ASP A 83 -16.79 -15.40 -5.51
CA ASP A 83 -17.23 -15.68 -4.14
C ASP A 83 -16.32 -15.09 -3.08
N ALA A 84 -15.04 -14.96 -3.39
CA ALA A 84 -14.04 -14.43 -2.49
C ALA A 84 -13.91 -12.89 -2.56
N LEU A 85 -14.64 -12.24 -3.48
CA LEU A 85 -14.68 -10.78 -3.56
C LEU A 85 -15.52 -10.18 -2.43
N PRO A 86 -14.99 -9.23 -1.67
CA PRO A 86 -15.75 -8.50 -0.68
C PRO A 86 -16.69 -7.51 -1.37
N VAL A 87 -17.95 -7.53 -0.96
CA VAL A 87 -18.97 -6.57 -1.42
C VAL A 87 -18.62 -5.17 -0.90
N GLY A 88 -18.73 -4.16 -1.77
CA GLY A 88 -18.44 -2.76 -1.46
C GLY A 88 -16.96 -2.40 -1.36
N VAL A 89 -16.06 -3.25 -1.85
CA VAL A 89 -14.62 -2.95 -1.89
C VAL A 89 -14.17 -2.83 -3.34
N PRO A 90 -13.61 -1.68 -3.75
CA PRO A 90 -13.10 -1.50 -5.09
C PRO A 90 -11.81 -2.30 -5.27
N ILE A 91 -11.77 -3.14 -6.30
CA ILE A 91 -10.59 -3.88 -6.72
C ILE A 91 -10.17 -3.45 -8.13
N THR A 92 -8.87 -3.35 -8.41
CA THR A 92 -8.45 -3.16 -9.80
C THR A 92 -8.34 -4.50 -10.49
N ALA A 93 -9.01 -4.62 -11.62
CA ALA A 93 -8.95 -5.78 -12.49
C ALA A 93 -8.51 -5.37 -13.90
N ARG A 94 -7.90 -6.30 -14.62
CA ARG A 94 -7.58 -6.17 -16.03
C ARG A 94 -8.73 -6.76 -16.84
N VAL A 95 -9.22 -6.03 -17.84
CA VAL A 95 -10.24 -6.57 -18.75
C VAL A 95 -9.54 -7.46 -19.78
N LEU A 96 -10.05 -8.68 -19.94
CA LEU A 96 -9.49 -9.67 -20.87
C LEU A 96 -10.35 -9.84 -22.12
N GLY A 97 -11.66 -9.71 -21.97
CA GLY A 97 -12.59 -9.84 -23.07
C GLY A 97 -14.03 -9.68 -22.63
N GLN A 98 -14.92 -9.97 -23.56
CA GLN A 98 -16.37 -9.88 -23.41
C GLN A 98 -16.98 -11.24 -23.75
N SER A 99 -18.10 -11.58 -23.12
CA SER A 99 -18.86 -12.78 -23.49
C SER A 99 -19.40 -12.68 -24.91
N ALA A 100 -19.36 -13.80 -25.64
CA ALA A 100 -19.91 -13.88 -26.98
C ALA A 100 -21.46 -13.97 -26.97
N LYS A 101 -22.03 -14.50 -25.88
CA LYS A 101 -23.48 -14.70 -25.71
C LYS A 101 -24.17 -13.45 -25.16
N ASP A 102 -23.50 -12.70 -24.29
CA ASP A 102 -24.05 -11.51 -23.63
C ASP A 102 -23.02 -10.37 -23.66
N PRO A 103 -23.27 -9.26 -24.38
CA PRO A 103 -22.37 -8.12 -24.41
C PRO A 103 -22.24 -7.40 -23.06
N SER A 104 -23.18 -7.58 -22.13
CA SER A 104 -23.09 -6.96 -20.80
C SER A 104 -22.03 -7.60 -19.91
N THR A 105 -21.66 -8.86 -20.18
CA THR A 105 -20.74 -9.62 -19.34
C THR A 105 -19.29 -9.49 -19.81
N LEU A 106 -18.44 -9.00 -18.91
CA LEU A 106 -16.99 -8.83 -19.08
C LEU A 106 -16.21 -9.88 -18.30
N TYR A 107 -15.17 -10.41 -18.94
CA TYR A 107 -14.18 -11.25 -18.27
C TYR A 107 -13.04 -10.37 -17.77
N VAL A 108 -12.92 -10.28 -16.45
CA VAL A 108 -11.88 -9.51 -15.79
C VAL A 108 -10.99 -10.42 -14.95
N TYR A 109 -9.72 -10.07 -14.90
CA TYR A 109 -8.71 -10.76 -14.11
C TYR A 109 -8.20 -9.82 -13.01
N HIS A 110 -8.42 -10.20 -11.75
CA HIS A 110 -7.89 -9.44 -10.64
C HIS A 110 -6.36 -9.45 -10.68
N THR A 111 -5.76 -8.26 -10.73
CA THR A 111 -4.29 -8.12 -10.77
C THR A 111 -3.82 -7.38 -9.53
N PRO A 112 -3.27 -8.08 -8.51
CA PRO A 112 -2.80 -7.43 -7.29
C PRO A 112 -1.72 -6.40 -7.62
N TRP A 113 -1.71 -5.27 -6.90
CA TRP A 113 -0.80 -4.14 -7.17
C TRP A 113 0.68 -4.57 -7.16
N ILE A 114 1.05 -5.44 -6.22
CA ILE A 114 2.41 -5.99 -6.12
C ILE A 114 2.81 -6.69 -7.44
N ARG A 115 1.89 -7.39 -8.10
CA ARG A 115 2.16 -8.04 -9.38
C ARG A 115 2.32 -7.02 -10.51
N ARG A 116 1.55 -5.93 -10.49
CA ARG A 116 1.67 -4.83 -11.47
C ARG A 116 3.03 -4.15 -11.42
N VAL A 117 3.53 -3.90 -10.20
CA VAL A 117 4.82 -3.22 -10.01
C VAL A 117 6.00 -4.15 -10.27
N LEU A 118 5.94 -5.42 -9.83
CA LEU A 118 7.09 -6.32 -9.85
C LEU A 118 7.22 -7.19 -11.11
N PHE A 119 6.11 -7.63 -11.72
CA PHE A 119 6.14 -8.71 -12.73
C PHE A 119 5.87 -8.26 -14.17
N LYS A 120 6.15 -6.98 -14.49
CA LYS A 120 6.07 -6.40 -15.85
C LYS A 120 4.88 -6.96 -16.66
N GLU A 121 3.65 -6.56 -16.33
CA GLU A 121 2.40 -6.75 -17.11
C GLU A 121 2.16 -8.06 -17.87
N THR A 122 2.87 -9.13 -17.55
CA THR A 122 2.75 -10.40 -18.25
C THR A 122 1.49 -11.06 -17.73
N LEU A 123 0.51 -11.20 -18.64
CA LEU A 123 -0.58 -12.15 -18.47
C LEU A 123 0.05 -13.48 -18.03
N PRO A 124 -0.57 -14.21 -17.07
CA PRO A 124 -0.10 -15.54 -16.74
C PRO A 124 0.04 -16.32 -18.06
N ARG A 125 1.12 -17.11 -18.23
CA ARG A 125 1.40 -17.84 -19.49
C ARG A 125 0.23 -18.74 -19.96
N SER A 126 -0.72 -19.08 -19.08
CA SER A 126 -1.95 -19.81 -19.39
C SER A 126 -3.06 -18.98 -20.04
N PHE A 127 -2.93 -17.65 -20.07
CA PHE A 127 -3.86 -16.71 -20.71
C PHE A 127 -3.29 -16.27 -22.06
N GLU A 128 -3.09 -17.22 -22.97
CA GLU A 128 -2.80 -16.87 -24.36
C GLU A 128 -4.05 -16.24 -25.01
N VAL A 129 -3.80 -15.17 -25.76
CA VAL A 129 -4.78 -14.34 -26.48
C VAL A 129 -5.51 -15.12 -27.59
N SER A 130 -5.18 -16.39 -27.80
CA SER A 130 -5.74 -17.29 -28.82
C SER A 130 -7.15 -17.82 -28.51
N GLY A 131 -7.92 -17.15 -27.65
CA GLY A 131 -9.36 -17.40 -27.50
C GLY A 131 -9.76 -18.66 -26.71
N LEU A 132 -8.81 -19.48 -26.26
CA LEU A 132 -9.08 -20.66 -25.43
C LEU A 132 -8.55 -20.46 -24.01
N LEU A 133 -9.37 -19.83 -23.17
CA LEU A 133 -9.12 -19.64 -21.74
C LEU A 133 -9.18 -21.00 -21.04
N THR A 134 -8.03 -21.68 -20.95
CA THR A 134 -7.90 -23.03 -20.38
C THR A 134 -8.10 -23.06 -18.86
N ASP A 135 -7.92 -21.94 -18.18
CA ASP A 135 -8.09 -21.84 -16.73
C ASP A 135 -9.14 -20.78 -16.36
N LYS A 136 -10.42 -21.19 -16.45
CA LYS A 136 -11.58 -20.34 -16.11
C LYS A 136 -11.69 -20.03 -14.61
N SER A 137 -10.93 -20.73 -13.76
CA SER A 137 -11.03 -20.64 -12.30
C SER A 137 -10.61 -19.30 -11.72
N SER A 138 -9.82 -18.52 -12.47
CA SER A 138 -9.30 -17.21 -12.06
C SER A 138 -9.92 -16.03 -12.79
N LEU A 139 -10.90 -16.31 -13.65
CA LEU A 139 -11.66 -15.30 -14.38
C LEU A 139 -12.90 -14.90 -13.61
N LEU A 140 -13.10 -13.60 -13.50
CA LEU A 140 -14.29 -13.03 -12.92
C LEU A 140 -15.20 -12.59 -14.07
N ALA A 141 -16.38 -13.19 -14.16
CA ALA A 141 -17.45 -12.70 -15.01
C ALA A 141 -18.17 -11.58 -14.26
N VAL A 142 -18.00 -10.35 -14.72
CA VAL A 142 -18.59 -9.16 -14.11
C VAL A 142 -19.44 -8.43 -15.13
N ARG A 143 -20.57 -7.90 -14.68
CA ARG A 143 -21.44 -7.05 -15.50
C ARG A 143 -21.65 -5.71 -14.79
N PRO A 144 -21.81 -4.61 -15.52
CA PRO A 144 -22.18 -3.34 -14.92
C PRO A 144 -23.57 -3.44 -14.28
N TYR A 145 -23.73 -2.89 -13.08
CA TYR A 145 -24.99 -2.92 -12.33
C TYR A 145 -26.03 -1.98 -12.97
N GLY A 146 -27.28 -2.43 -13.04
CA GLY A 146 -28.42 -1.60 -13.44
C GLY A 146 -28.46 -1.22 -14.92
N VAL A 147 -27.60 -1.80 -15.76
CA VAL A 147 -27.57 -1.51 -17.20
C VAL A 147 -27.45 -2.78 -18.02
N ASP A 148 -28.13 -2.77 -19.16
CA ASP A 148 -28.07 -3.81 -20.17
C ASP A 148 -27.46 -3.22 -21.45
N MET A 149 -26.34 -3.79 -21.88
CA MET A 149 -25.60 -3.38 -23.06
C MET A 149 -26.31 -3.92 -24.30
N GLN A 150 -26.56 -3.05 -25.27
CA GLN A 150 -27.13 -3.47 -26.55
C GLN A 150 -26.05 -4.13 -27.43
N ASP A 151 -26.45 -4.86 -28.47
CA ASP A 151 -25.51 -5.53 -29.40
C ASP A 151 -24.52 -4.54 -30.04
N ASP A 152 -24.97 -3.32 -30.33
CA ASP A 152 -24.13 -2.23 -30.86
C ASP A 152 -23.01 -1.81 -29.91
N ALA A 153 -23.19 -2.03 -28.60
CA ALA A 153 -22.19 -1.73 -27.58
C ALA A 153 -20.96 -2.65 -27.68
N LYS A 154 -21.05 -3.82 -28.33
CA LYS A 154 -19.93 -4.75 -28.51
C LYS A 154 -18.71 -4.07 -29.16
N ARG A 155 -18.95 -3.29 -30.20
CA ARG A 155 -17.88 -2.57 -30.93
C ARG A 155 -17.28 -1.47 -30.06
N TRP A 156 -18.12 -0.69 -29.40
CA TRP A 156 -17.68 0.37 -28.50
C TRP A 156 -16.84 -0.19 -27.35
N LEU A 157 -17.34 -1.23 -26.71
CA LEU A 157 -16.70 -1.84 -25.55
C LEU A 157 -15.33 -2.42 -25.92
N TYR A 158 -15.21 -3.07 -27.07
CA TYR A 158 -13.92 -3.58 -27.52
C TYR A 158 -12.93 -2.45 -27.88
N LEU A 159 -13.38 -1.44 -28.65
CA LEU A 159 -12.50 -0.39 -29.18
C LEU A 159 -12.16 0.70 -28.14
N ASP A 160 -13.15 1.22 -27.43
CA ASP A 160 -12.99 2.35 -26.52
C ASP A 160 -12.64 1.90 -25.10
N PHE A 161 -13.13 0.72 -24.68
CA PHE A 161 -12.97 0.27 -23.30
C PHE A 161 -11.81 -0.72 -23.16
N VAL A 162 -11.87 -1.88 -23.82
CA VAL A 162 -10.84 -2.92 -23.71
C VAL A 162 -9.51 -2.45 -24.30
N ALA A 163 -9.51 -1.84 -25.48
CA ALA A 163 -8.27 -1.42 -26.14
C ALA A 163 -7.63 -0.19 -25.46
N ALA A 164 -8.42 0.82 -25.10
CA ALA A 164 -7.89 2.05 -24.50
C ALA A 164 -7.63 1.92 -22.99
N ARG A 165 -8.42 1.11 -22.26
CA ARG A 165 -8.34 0.98 -20.81
C ARG A 165 -8.20 -0.47 -20.39
N ARG A 166 -6.95 -0.93 -20.34
CA ARG A 166 -6.62 -2.29 -19.90
C ARG A 166 -7.02 -2.57 -18.45
N TYR A 167 -7.00 -1.56 -17.57
CA TYR A 167 -7.31 -1.70 -16.16
C TYR A 167 -8.54 -0.90 -15.76
N VAL A 168 -9.39 -1.54 -14.98
CA VAL A 168 -10.66 -1.00 -14.50
C VAL A 168 -10.76 -1.26 -13.00
N THR A 169 -11.46 -0.37 -12.29
CA THR A 169 -11.79 -0.58 -10.89
C THR A 169 -13.19 -1.16 -10.83
N VAL A 170 -13.30 -2.37 -10.28
CA VAL A 170 -14.55 -3.11 -10.14
C VAL A 170 -14.91 -3.13 -8.66
N GLU A 171 -16.12 -2.72 -8.33
CA GLU A 171 -16.66 -2.83 -6.99
C GLU A 171 -17.88 -3.75 -7.05
N LEU A 172 -17.81 -4.87 -6.32
CA LEU A 172 -18.91 -5.83 -6.28
C LEU A 172 -20.07 -5.22 -5.48
N LEU A 173 -21.21 -5.01 -6.15
CA LEU A 173 -22.42 -4.47 -5.53
C LEU A 173 -23.38 -5.59 -5.16
N TYR A 174 -23.59 -6.53 -6.08
CA TYR A 174 -24.56 -7.59 -5.91
C TYR A 174 -24.04 -8.91 -6.46
N ARG A 175 -24.18 -9.96 -5.65
CA ARG A 175 -23.91 -11.34 -6.05
C ARG A 175 -25.24 -12.06 -6.26
N PRO A 176 -25.56 -12.49 -7.50
CA PRO A 176 -26.71 -13.33 -7.72
C PRO A 176 -26.61 -14.61 -6.87
N PRO A 177 -27.70 -15.08 -6.25
CA PRO A 177 -27.69 -16.39 -5.61
C PRO A 177 -27.39 -17.46 -6.65
N VAL A 178 -26.47 -18.38 -6.31
CA VAL A 178 -26.20 -19.56 -7.14
C VAL A 178 -27.42 -20.45 -7.01
N ASN A 179 -28.26 -20.54 -8.05
CA ASN A 179 -29.39 -21.46 -8.05
C ASN A 179 -28.84 -22.89 -8.15
N PRO A 180 -29.03 -23.74 -7.13
CA PRO A 180 -28.48 -25.10 -7.11
C PRO A 180 -29.17 -26.06 -8.09
N ASP A 181 -30.31 -25.67 -8.67
CA ASP A 181 -31.12 -26.53 -9.56
C ASP A 181 -30.64 -26.54 -11.02
N HIS A 182 -29.61 -25.76 -11.36
CA HIS A 182 -28.96 -25.81 -12.67
C HIS A 182 -27.51 -26.30 -12.51
N ASP A 183 -27.31 -27.61 -12.70
CA ASP A 183 -26.01 -28.31 -12.73
C ASP A 183 -25.06 -27.82 -13.83
N ASP A 184 -25.50 -26.86 -14.66
CA ASP A 184 -24.63 -26.18 -15.59
C ASP A 184 -23.78 -25.18 -14.81
N GLN A 185 -22.56 -25.58 -14.48
CA GLN A 185 -21.47 -24.71 -13.99
C GLN A 185 -21.22 -23.50 -14.95
N GLU A 186 -21.79 -23.53 -16.16
CA GLU A 186 -21.82 -22.43 -17.13
C GLU A 186 -22.87 -21.35 -16.80
N SER A 187 -23.91 -21.65 -16.00
CA SER A 187 -24.97 -20.70 -15.64
C SER A 187 -24.51 -19.61 -14.66
N VAL A 188 -23.58 -19.93 -13.74
CA VAL A 188 -22.89 -18.95 -12.87
C VAL A 188 -21.99 -18.02 -13.70
N ALA A 189 -21.46 -18.51 -14.83
CA ALA A 189 -20.72 -17.68 -15.78
C ALA A 189 -21.66 -16.84 -16.69
N THR A 190 -22.96 -17.14 -16.71
CA THR A 190 -23.96 -16.46 -17.56
C THR A 190 -24.67 -15.34 -16.80
N THR A 191 -24.79 -15.43 -15.47
CA THR A 191 -25.25 -14.32 -14.61
C THR A 191 -24.04 -13.71 -13.89
N GLY A 192 -23.24 -12.94 -14.63
CA GLY A 192 -22.08 -12.25 -14.08
C GLY A 192 -22.41 -11.44 -12.84
N ALA A 193 -21.44 -11.32 -11.93
CA ALA A 193 -21.58 -10.54 -10.71
C ALA A 193 -21.85 -9.08 -11.08
N ALA A 194 -22.85 -8.46 -10.45
CA ALA A 194 -23.22 -7.10 -10.76
C ALA A 194 -22.32 -6.14 -9.98
N CYS A 195 -21.56 -5.33 -10.72
CA CYS A 195 -20.51 -4.51 -10.19
C CYS A 195 -20.63 -3.07 -10.68
N ALA A 196 -20.20 -2.10 -9.86
CA ALA A 196 -19.85 -0.79 -10.37
C ALA A 196 -18.49 -0.91 -11.06
N ILE A 197 -18.41 -0.49 -12.32
CA ILE A 197 -17.19 -0.56 -13.12
C ILE A 197 -16.76 0.86 -13.43
N SER A 198 -15.65 1.27 -12.83
CA SER A 198 -15.13 2.63 -12.97
C SER A 198 -13.78 2.63 -13.66
N THR A 199 -13.54 3.68 -14.44
CA THR A 199 -12.32 3.84 -15.20
C THR A 199 -11.67 5.18 -14.89
N PRO A 200 -10.33 5.23 -14.73
CA PRO A 200 -9.65 6.47 -14.38
C PRO A 200 -9.72 7.45 -15.55
N LYS A 201 -10.52 8.51 -15.45
CA LYS A 201 -10.63 9.57 -16.45
C LYS A 201 -9.46 10.54 -16.32
N ASN A 202 -9.11 10.88 -15.08
CA ASN A 202 -7.98 11.69 -14.67
C ASN A 202 -7.45 11.17 -13.33
N ILE A 203 -6.31 11.69 -12.87
CA ILE A 203 -5.70 11.35 -11.57
C ILE A 203 -6.70 11.50 -10.40
N PHE A 204 -7.67 12.40 -10.52
CA PHE A 204 -8.64 12.73 -9.47
C PHE A 204 -10.08 12.27 -9.75
N PHE A 205 -10.38 11.80 -10.96
CA PHE A 205 -11.76 11.53 -11.36
C PHE A 205 -11.88 10.16 -12.03
N ASN A 206 -12.82 9.38 -11.54
CA ASN A 206 -13.25 8.13 -12.16
C ASN A 206 -14.52 8.37 -12.96
N SER A 207 -14.64 7.70 -14.10
CA SER A 207 -15.84 7.68 -14.93
C SER A 207 -16.53 6.35 -14.72
N ASP A 208 -17.81 6.37 -14.34
CA ASP A 208 -18.62 5.15 -14.28
C ASP A 208 -18.96 4.69 -15.70
N MET A 209 -18.73 3.41 -15.95
CA MET A 209 -19.04 2.75 -17.21
C MET A 209 -20.55 2.74 -17.47
N ALA A 210 -21.36 2.50 -16.45
CA ALA A 210 -22.81 2.43 -16.59
C ALA A 210 -23.38 3.78 -17.04
N GLU A 211 -23.00 4.86 -16.35
CA GLU A 211 -23.36 6.24 -16.71
C GLU A 211 -22.89 6.60 -18.13
N THR A 212 -21.66 6.25 -18.48
CA THR A 212 -21.09 6.53 -19.80
C THR A 212 -21.83 5.79 -20.91
N ALA A 213 -22.24 4.54 -20.66
CA ALA A 213 -22.95 3.72 -21.64
C ALA A 213 -24.40 4.20 -21.85
N VAL A 214 -25.09 4.56 -20.77
CA VAL A 214 -26.46 5.10 -20.86
C VAL A 214 -26.46 6.47 -21.53
N SER A 215 -25.54 7.37 -21.16
CA SER A 215 -25.45 8.71 -21.77
C SER A 215 -25.11 8.69 -23.27
N ARG A 216 -24.43 7.64 -23.75
CA ARG A 216 -24.15 7.41 -25.17
C ARG A 216 -25.29 6.70 -25.91
N GLY A 217 -26.34 6.26 -25.22
CA GLY A 217 -27.46 5.53 -25.81
C GLY A 217 -27.12 4.08 -26.22
N ILE A 218 -25.98 3.54 -25.77
CA ILE A 218 -25.53 2.18 -26.10
C ILE A 218 -25.94 1.14 -25.06
N ALA A 219 -26.45 1.59 -23.91
CA ALA A 219 -27.04 0.74 -22.88
C ALA A 219 -28.43 1.25 -22.48
N LYS A 220 -29.27 0.34 -21.99
CA LYS A 220 -30.57 0.64 -21.39
C LYS A 220 -30.51 0.39 -19.90
N CYS A 221 -31.24 1.17 -19.11
CA CYS A 221 -31.39 0.89 -17.69
C CYS A 221 -32.14 -0.43 -17.52
N ARG A 222 -31.65 -1.26 -16.60
CA ARG A 222 -32.24 -2.53 -16.20
C ARG A 222 -32.63 -2.45 -14.74
N GLU A 223 -33.82 -2.93 -14.42
CA GLU A 223 -34.23 -3.09 -13.03
C GLU A 223 -33.44 -4.23 -12.39
N GLU A 224 -32.81 -3.91 -11.26
CA GLU A 224 -32.12 -4.87 -10.40
C GLU A 224 -32.91 -5.00 -9.10
N PRO A 225 -32.86 -6.16 -8.43
CA PRO A 225 -33.48 -6.31 -7.13
C PRO A 225 -32.89 -5.28 -6.14
N GLU A 226 -33.76 -4.65 -5.34
CA GLU A 226 -33.35 -3.76 -4.25
C GLU A 226 -32.44 -4.53 -3.29
N PHE A 227 -31.19 -4.07 -3.16
CA PHE A 227 -30.21 -4.68 -2.28
C PHE A 227 -30.13 -3.92 -0.97
N ASP A 228 -30.26 -4.63 0.14
CA ASP A 228 -30.10 -4.10 1.49
C ASP A 228 -28.60 -4.05 1.84
N TRP A 229 -28.07 -2.86 2.16
CA TRP A 229 -26.62 -2.60 2.27
C TRP A 229 -26.01 -3.15 3.57
N ALA A 230 -26.38 -4.36 4.00
CA ALA A 230 -26.00 -4.93 5.28
C ALA A 230 -24.47 -5.10 5.40
N LYS A 231 -23.84 -4.01 5.88
CA LYS A 231 -22.52 -3.80 6.47
C LYS A 231 -21.42 -4.77 6.01
N PRO A 232 -20.40 -4.30 5.26
CA PRO A 232 -19.18 -5.08 5.12
C PRO A 232 -18.52 -5.22 6.51
N ASN A 233 -18.37 -6.46 6.97
CA ASN A 233 -17.62 -6.85 8.17
C ASN A 233 -16.10 -6.62 7.98
N MET A 234 -15.68 -5.40 7.64
CA MET A 234 -14.27 -4.99 7.50
C MET A 234 -13.65 -4.59 8.85
N ARG A 235 -13.90 -5.36 9.91
CA ARG A 235 -13.32 -5.06 11.24
C ARG A 235 -11.96 -5.73 11.48
N CYS A 236 -11.57 -6.78 10.76
CA CYS A 236 -10.32 -7.49 11.09
C CYS A 236 -9.06 -7.01 10.37
N VAL A 237 -9.13 -6.50 9.13
CA VAL A 237 -7.92 -6.25 8.33
C VAL A 237 -7.32 -4.87 8.61
N VAL A 238 -8.15 -3.85 8.84
CA VAL A 238 -7.68 -2.50 9.20
C VAL A 238 -6.91 -2.55 10.53
N ILE A 239 -7.37 -3.33 11.50
CA ILE A 239 -6.71 -3.44 12.81
C ILE A 239 -5.28 -3.98 12.66
N VAL A 240 -5.04 -4.99 11.82
CA VAL A 240 -3.69 -5.56 11.68
C VAL A 240 -2.72 -4.57 11.02
N VAL A 241 -3.14 -3.87 9.97
CA VAL A 241 -2.27 -2.89 9.30
C VAL A 241 -2.03 -1.67 10.19
N THR A 242 -3.05 -1.17 10.88
CA THR A 242 -2.90 -0.04 11.81
C THR A 242 -2.03 -0.40 13.00
N VAL A 243 -2.18 -1.60 13.59
CA VAL A 243 -1.33 -2.05 14.71
C VAL A 243 0.13 -2.17 14.29
N VAL A 244 0.43 -2.76 13.12
CA VAL A 244 1.82 -2.88 12.64
C VAL A 244 2.42 -1.49 12.40
N THR A 245 1.65 -0.57 11.82
CA THR A 245 2.13 0.80 11.55
C THR A 245 2.35 1.58 12.85
N VAL A 246 1.42 1.49 13.81
CA VAL A 246 1.55 2.14 15.12
C VAL A 246 2.71 1.57 15.93
N VAL A 247 2.90 0.25 15.95
CA VAL A 247 4.04 -0.37 16.65
C VAL A 247 5.36 0.08 16.03
N THR A 248 5.43 0.18 14.69
CA THR A 248 6.66 0.63 14.01
C THR A 248 6.95 2.10 14.29
N VAL A 249 5.93 2.98 14.26
CA VAL A 249 6.10 4.40 14.56
C VAL A 249 6.45 4.62 16.04
N VAL A 250 5.81 3.91 16.97
CA VAL A 250 6.13 4.00 18.40
C VAL A 250 7.56 3.52 18.67
N PHE A 251 8.01 2.42 18.05
CA PHE A 251 9.39 1.96 18.22
C PHE A 251 10.44 2.91 17.64
N VAL A 252 10.10 3.62 16.56
CA VAL A 252 11.01 4.58 15.92
C VAL A 252 11.04 5.92 16.68
N VAL A 253 9.92 6.34 17.27
CA VAL A 253 9.80 7.65 17.95
C VAL A 253 10.17 7.56 19.44
N GLN A 254 9.95 6.42 20.12
CA GLN A 254 10.25 6.26 21.55
C GLN A 254 11.66 5.77 21.87
N ARG A 255 12.64 5.84 20.97
CA ARG A 255 14.03 5.79 21.41
C ARG A 255 14.45 7.20 21.81
N PRO A 256 14.41 7.57 23.11
CA PRO A 256 15.08 8.79 23.54
C PRO A 256 16.54 8.62 23.14
N LEU A 257 17.07 9.59 22.38
CA LEU A 257 18.50 9.79 22.32
C LEU A 257 18.94 10.04 23.76
N HIS A 258 19.42 8.99 24.43
CA HIS A 258 20.06 9.12 25.72
C HIS A 258 21.23 10.08 25.50
N PRO A 259 21.24 11.28 26.11
CA PRO A 259 22.41 12.14 26.03
C PRO A 259 23.55 11.39 26.72
N ALA A 260 24.64 11.19 25.98
CA ALA A 260 25.83 10.56 26.51
C ALA A 260 26.26 11.27 27.81
N PRO A 261 26.65 10.53 28.87
CA PRO A 261 27.07 11.15 30.12
C PRO A 261 28.32 11.98 29.86
N ARG A 262 28.20 13.32 29.98
CA ARG A 262 29.35 14.22 30.08
C ARG A 262 30.09 13.84 31.35
N LYS A 263 31.23 13.17 31.22
CA LYS A 263 32.21 13.09 32.30
C LYS A 263 32.76 14.50 32.52
N ALA A 264 32.36 15.10 33.63
CA ALA A 264 33.08 16.24 34.19
C ALA A 264 34.32 15.68 34.88
N ASN A 265 35.49 16.01 34.31
CA ASN A 265 36.78 16.26 34.98
C ASN A 265 37.84 16.51 33.91
#